data_AF-A0A521KH77-F1
#
_entry.id   AF-A0A521KH77-F1
#
_cell.length_a   1.000
_cell.length_b   1.000
_cell.length_c   1.000
_cell.angle_alpha   90.00
_cell.angle_beta   90.00
_cell.angle_gamma   90.00
#
_symmetry.space_group_name_H-M   'P 1'
#
loop_
_entity.id
_entity.type
_entity.pdbx_description
1 polymer ?
#
loop_
_entity_poly.entity_id
_entity_poly.type
_entity_poly.pdbx_seq_one_letter_code
_entity_poly.pdbx_strand_id
1 'polypeptide(L)'
;MKRRTRIHGTRDGALLVWLLALVAGLALLAGLALPSRVQQDDAACRRRTEQTLRTLRGAGSEYFRDALRWPTALAELEVSSGAGTWSGPYVELSAAHAQVGQSTNRVDGWGRAIQASSAGGTWTLRSAGSNGSAGDADDLVLAIDAAPIRTELTRERMDVLNRSIREWNDAHPPASGGGNGNGNGNGNGNAYGHDKDKAQGNAYGHDKDGAGGAGSANGSAPALPSDLAGLLAVLVAQSYLPSASGYATDAWGDALTVVVDANGRPTGVSSIHCDANPVYGP
;
A
#
# COMPACT_ATOMS: atom_id res chain seq x y z
N MET A 1 65.58 19.63 82.99
CA MET A 1 65.26 18.39 82.25
C MET A 1 64.10 18.66 81.30
N LYS A 2 64.29 18.60 79.98
CA LYS A 2 63.26 18.91 78.97
C LYS A 2 63.24 17.77 77.94
N ARG A 3 62.22 16.89 78.01
CA ARG A 3 62.08 15.75 77.08
C ARG A 3 61.73 16.29 75.68
N ARG A 4 62.54 15.96 74.68
CA ARG A 4 62.24 16.19 73.26
C ARG A 4 61.51 14.96 72.70
N THR A 5 60.27 15.16 72.28
CA THR A 5 59.46 14.16 71.56
C THR A 5 59.95 14.09 70.12
N ARG A 6 60.52 12.95 69.69
CA ARG A 6 60.83 12.69 68.28
C ARG A 6 59.57 12.20 67.58
N ILE A 7 58.99 13.04 66.73
CA ILE A 7 57.97 12.65 65.77
C ILE A 7 58.68 11.84 64.68
N HIS A 8 58.31 10.56 64.54
CA HIS A 8 58.84 9.69 63.48
C HIS A 8 58.11 10.02 62.17
N GLY A 9 58.81 10.68 61.25
CA GLY A 9 58.39 10.82 59.85
C GLY A 9 58.81 9.59 59.05
N THR A 10 57.85 8.72 58.73
CA THR A 10 58.02 7.59 57.79
C THR A 10 56.69 7.25 57.09
N ARG A 11 55.87 8.26 56.76
CA ARG A 11 54.58 8.05 56.07
C ARG A 11 54.48 8.64 54.65
N ASP A 12 55.49 9.37 54.18
CA ASP A 12 55.36 10.12 52.91
C ASP A 12 55.65 9.28 51.66
N GLY A 13 56.42 8.18 51.77
CA GLY A 13 56.73 7.32 50.62
C GLY A 13 55.60 6.35 50.23
N ALA A 14 54.78 5.90 51.19
CA ALA A 14 53.74 4.90 50.94
C ALA A 14 52.51 5.47 50.22
N LEU A 15 52.17 6.74 50.48
CA LEU A 15 51.04 7.42 49.85
C LEU A 15 51.25 7.63 48.34
N LEU A 16 52.49 7.92 47.93
CA LEU A 16 52.81 8.19 46.53
C LEU A 16 52.75 6.92 45.66
N VAL A 17 53.24 5.80 46.19
CA VAL A 17 53.13 4.49 45.52
C VAL A 17 51.67 4.05 45.40
N TRP A 18 50.86 4.29 46.43
CA TRP A 18 49.44 3.94 46.40
C TRP A 18 48.66 4.78 45.39
N LEU A 19 48.92 6.09 45.33
CA LEU A 19 48.32 6.99 44.33
C LEU A 19 48.69 6.58 42.90
N LEU A 20 49.95 6.25 42.65
CA LEU A 20 50.41 5.77 41.33
C LEU A 20 49.72 4.47 40.93
N ALA A 21 49.57 3.52 41.87
CA ALA A 21 48.86 2.27 41.63
C ALA A 21 47.35 2.49 41.35
N LEU A 22 46.72 3.43 42.05
CA LEU A 22 45.30 3.77 41.85
C LEU A 22 45.05 4.42 40.49
N VAL A 23 45.92 5.34 40.06
CA VAL A 23 45.84 5.99 38.74
C VAL A 23 46.11 4.98 37.62
N ALA A 24 47.10 4.09 37.79
CA ALA A 24 47.37 3.03 36.82
C ALA A 24 46.20 2.03 36.71
N GLY A 25 45.59 1.65 37.84
CA GLY A 25 44.41 0.78 37.86
C GLY A 25 43.19 1.43 37.21
N LEU A 26 42.95 2.72 37.46
CA LEU A 26 41.88 3.48 36.81
C LEU A 26 42.08 3.61 35.30
N ALA A 27 43.31 3.81 34.83
CA ALA A 27 43.62 3.86 33.40
C ALA A 27 43.37 2.51 32.69
N LEU A 28 43.71 1.40 33.35
CA LEU A 28 43.43 0.04 32.85
C LEU A 28 41.92 -0.25 32.80
N LEU A 29 41.16 0.16 33.83
CA LEU A 29 39.70 -0.01 33.85
C LEU A 29 38.99 0.90 32.85
N ALA A 30 39.49 2.13 32.63
CA ALA A 30 38.97 3.03 31.60
C ALA A 30 39.19 2.49 30.18
N GLY A 31 40.28 1.74 29.95
CA GLY A 31 40.55 1.08 28.66
C GLY A 31 39.60 -0.09 28.33
N LEU A 32 38.90 -0.67 29.31
CA LEU A 32 38.12 -1.90 29.15
C LEU A 32 36.59 -1.67 28.97
N ALA A 33 36.09 -0.43 29.04
CA ALA A 33 34.68 -0.17 29.33
C ALA A 33 33.80 0.39 28.17
N LEU A 34 34.25 0.45 26.91
CA LEU A 34 33.54 1.22 25.87
C LEU A 34 32.96 0.50 24.61
N PRO A 35 32.87 -0.84 24.46
CA PRO A 35 32.32 -1.41 23.22
C PRO A 35 30.78 -1.45 23.12
N SER A 36 30.02 -1.36 24.22
CA SER A 36 28.58 -1.69 24.20
C SER A 36 27.64 -0.55 23.78
N ARG A 37 27.97 0.71 24.08
CA ARG A 37 27.05 1.84 23.80
C ARG A 37 26.91 2.13 22.31
N VAL A 38 28.03 2.10 21.58
CA VAL A 38 28.04 2.33 20.12
C VAL A 38 27.19 1.30 19.38
N GLN A 39 27.20 0.03 19.80
CA GLN A 39 26.40 -1.02 19.19
C GLN A 39 24.90 -0.90 19.48
N GLN A 40 24.54 -0.38 20.67
CA GLN A 40 23.14 -0.17 21.03
C GLN A 40 22.52 0.98 20.24
N ASP A 41 23.28 2.05 20.04
CA ASP A 41 22.85 3.21 19.24
C ASP A 41 22.65 2.79 17.78
N ASP A 42 23.57 2.02 17.21
CA ASP A 42 23.46 1.55 15.82
C ASP A 42 22.24 0.64 15.60
N ALA A 43 22.02 -0.31 16.51
CA ALA A 43 20.84 -1.18 16.43
C ALA A 43 19.53 -0.39 16.57
N ALA A 44 19.52 0.69 17.37
CA ALA A 44 18.36 1.57 17.49
C ALA A 44 18.13 2.39 16.22
N CYS A 45 19.19 2.94 15.63
CA CYS A 45 19.15 3.64 14.34
C CYS A 45 18.61 2.73 13.23
N ARG A 46 19.11 1.50 13.13
CA ARG A 46 18.64 0.51 12.15
C ARG A 46 17.15 0.21 12.29
N ARG A 47 16.67 -0.08 13.51
CA ARG A 47 15.23 -0.32 13.76
C ARG A 47 14.37 0.88 13.37
N ARG A 48 14.83 2.09 13.69
CA ARG A 48 14.14 3.33 13.30
C ARG A 48 14.09 3.48 11.78
N THR A 49 15.19 3.22 11.08
CA THR A 49 15.24 3.25 9.61
C THR A 49 14.27 2.24 9.00
N GLU A 50 14.24 1.00 9.48
CA GLU A 50 13.30 -0.03 9.01
C GLU A 50 11.85 0.36 9.26
N GLN A 51 11.55 1.06 10.35
CA GLN A 51 10.23 1.61 10.61
C GLN A 51 9.88 2.73 9.62
N THR A 52 10.79 3.68 9.40
CA THR A 52 10.59 4.76 8.41
C THR A 52 10.37 4.19 7.02
N LEU A 53 11.17 3.22 6.57
CA LEU A 53 11.01 2.57 5.27
C LEU A 53 9.65 1.87 5.13
N ARG A 54 9.15 1.23 6.20
CA ARG A 54 7.81 0.62 6.22
C ARG A 54 6.70 1.66 6.14
N THR A 55 6.81 2.77 6.86
CA THR A 55 5.86 3.89 6.75
C THR A 55 5.84 4.45 5.34
N LEU A 56 7.02 4.72 4.76
CA LEU A 56 7.15 5.21 3.38
C LEU A 56 6.60 4.21 2.36
N ARG A 57 6.79 2.91 2.56
CA ARG A 57 6.18 1.87 1.72
C ARG A 57 4.65 1.96 1.74
N GLY A 58 4.04 2.08 2.91
CA GLY A 58 2.59 2.23 3.04
C GLY A 58 2.10 3.46 2.29
N ALA A 59 2.69 4.62 2.57
CA ALA A 59 2.34 5.88 1.92
C ALA A 59 2.55 5.86 0.40
N GLY A 60 3.66 5.29 -0.08
CA GLY A 60 3.92 5.16 -1.51
C GLY A 60 2.94 4.22 -2.20
N SER A 61 2.45 3.18 -1.50
CA SER A 61 1.44 2.26 -2.04
C SER A 61 0.09 2.96 -2.20
N GLU A 62 -0.33 3.77 -1.22
CA GLU A 62 -1.55 4.58 -1.34
C GLU A 62 -1.42 5.66 -2.42
N TYR A 63 -0.27 6.34 -2.50
CA TYR A 63 0.03 7.25 -3.60
C TYR A 63 -0.11 6.55 -4.96
N PHE A 64 0.42 5.33 -5.07
CA PHE A 64 0.31 4.54 -6.30
C PHE A 64 -1.14 4.17 -6.62
N ARG A 65 -1.98 3.87 -5.64
CA ARG A 65 -3.40 3.60 -5.88
C ARG A 65 -4.13 4.78 -6.49
N ASP A 66 -3.83 5.98 -6.01
CA ASP A 66 -4.45 7.21 -6.49
C ASP A 66 -3.91 7.67 -7.85
N ALA A 67 -2.58 7.64 -8.02
CA ALA A 67 -1.90 8.24 -9.17
C ALA A 67 -1.51 7.23 -10.26
N LEU A 68 -1.62 5.92 -10.00
CA LEU A 68 -1.16 4.80 -10.84
C LEU A 68 0.32 4.90 -11.27
N ARG A 69 1.10 5.67 -10.51
CA ARG A 69 2.54 5.84 -10.68
C ARG A 69 3.20 5.91 -9.32
N TRP A 70 4.46 5.50 -9.26
CA TRP A 70 5.27 5.71 -8.07
C TRP A 70 5.62 7.20 -7.90
N PRO A 71 5.82 7.67 -6.67
CA PRO A 71 6.29 9.02 -6.43
C PRO A 71 7.72 9.17 -6.98
N THR A 72 7.98 10.26 -7.70
CA THR A 72 9.33 10.55 -8.24
C THR A 72 10.26 11.10 -7.17
N ALA A 73 9.68 11.72 -6.13
CA ALA A 73 10.36 12.23 -4.97
C ALA A 73 9.53 11.97 -3.71
N LEU A 74 10.18 11.77 -2.56
CA LEU A 74 9.50 11.60 -1.27
C LEU A 74 8.63 12.81 -0.88
N ALA A 75 8.90 13.98 -1.47
CA ALA A 75 8.09 15.18 -1.24
C ALA A 75 6.65 15.06 -1.73
N GLU A 76 6.40 14.26 -2.77
CA GLU A 76 5.05 14.04 -3.32
C GLU A 76 4.13 13.29 -2.35
N LEU A 77 4.70 12.63 -1.33
CA LEU A 77 3.94 11.96 -0.28
C LEU A 77 3.39 12.93 0.77
N GLU A 78 4.03 14.08 0.94
CA GLU A 78 3.68 15.09 1.94
C GLU A 78 2.84 16.21 1.35
N VAL A 79 3.09 16.57 0.10
CA VAL A 79 2.47 17.73 -0.55
C VAL A 79 1.91 17.29 -1.89
N SER A 80 0.71 17.77 -2.23
CA SER A 80 0.11 17.51 -3.53
C SER A 80 1.05 17.94 -4.65
N SER A 81 1.29 17.02 -5.60
CA SER A 81 1.99 17.32 -6.84
C SER A 81 1.06 17.88 -7.93
N GLY A 82 -0.18 18.24 -7.58
CA GLY A 82 -1.21 18.66 -8.55
C GLY A 82 -1.80 17.52 -9.38
N ALA A 83 -1.61 16.26 -8.97
CA ALA A 83 -2.29 15.13 -9.60
C ALA A 83 -3.79 15.19 -9.29
N GLY A 84 -4.64 15.06 -10.31
CA GLY A 84 -6.10 15.28 -10.19
C GLY A 84 -6.83 14.29 -9.27
N THR A 85 -6.19 13.20 -8.87
CA THR A 85 -6.72 12.14 -8.01
C THR A 85 -6.04 12.08 -6.63
N TRP A 86 -5.29 13.10 -6.25
CA TRP A 86 -4.54 13.10 -4.98
C TRP A 86 -5.47 13.15 -3.76
N SER A 87 -5.43 12.10 -2.93
CA SER A 87 -6.16 12.01 -1.65
C SER A 87 -5.27 12.21 -0.42
N GLY A 88 -4.02 12.65 -0.61
CA GLY A 88 -3.04 12.83 0.45
C GLY A 88 -3.32 14.02 1.39
N PRO A 89 -2.40 14.32 2.33
CA PRO A 89 -1.04 13.78 2.45
C PRO A 89 -1.00 12.32 2.91
N TYR A 90 -0.08 11.53 2.35
CA TYR A 90 0.05 10.09 2.67
C TYR A 90 1.04 9.83 3.82
N VAL A 91 1.89 10.81 4.13
CA VAL A 91 2.68 10.86 5.36
C VAL A 91 2.47 12.21 6.03
N GLU A 92 2.54 12.23 7.35
CA GLU A 92 2.43 13.46 8.12
C GLU A 92 3.57 14.44 7.76
N LEU A 93 3.24 15.72 7.60
CA LEU A 93 4.27 16.75 7.50
C LEU A 93 4.98 16.85 8.84
N SER A 94 6.30 16.66 8.84
CA SER A 94 7.09 16.71 10.05
C SER A 94 8.07 17.88 10.03
N ALA A 95 8.57 18.26 11.21
CA ALA A 95 9.60 19.27 11.32
C ALA A 95 10.83 18.93 10.47
N ALA A 96 11.53 19.94 9.97
CA ALA A 96 12.78 19.72 9.26
C ALA A 96 13.85 19.17 10.22
N HIS A 97 14.52 18.09 9.81
CA HIS A 97 15.69 17.56 10.47
C HIS A 97 16.83 18.57 10.42
N ALA A 98 17.36 18.96 11.58
CA ALA A 98 18.27 20.10 11.72
C ALA A 98 19.53 20.04 10.82
N GLN A 99 20.03 18.84 10.53
CA GLN A 99 21.25 18.65 9.73
C GLN A 99 21.01 18.65 8.23
N VAL A 100 19.85 18.16 7.77
CA VAL A 100 19.59 17.87 6.35
C VAL A 100 18.53 18.81 5.76
N GLY A 101 17.78 19.53 6.60
CA GLY A 101 16.72 20.44 6.17
C GLY A 101 15.51 19.74 5.53
N GLN A 102 15.42 18.41 5.65
CA GLN A 102 14.30 17.60 5.14
C GLN A 102 13.38 17.17 6.27
N SER A 103 12.10 16.94 5.98
CA SER A 103 11.13 16.32 6.91
C SER A 103 11.75 15.08 7.56
N THR A 104 11.52 14.88 8.87
CA THR A 104 12.03 13.71 9.62
C THR A 104 11.54 12.38 9.07
N ASN A 105 10.45 12.37 8.31
CA ASN A 105 9.95 11.18 7.60
C ASN A 105 10.78 10.81 6.36
N ARG A 106 11.72 11.67 5.95
CA ARG A 106 12.61 11.46 4.80
C ARG A 106 14.05 11.19 5.20
N VAL A 107 14.33 11.08 6.49
CA VAL A 107 15.66 10.76 7.01
C VAL A 107 15.66 9.41 7.72
N ASP A 108 16.80 8.73 7.67
CA ASP A 108 17.02 7.47 8.36
C ASP A 108 17.40 7.66 9.83
N GLY A 109 17.62 6.56 10.54
CA GLY A 109 17.99 6.56 11.95
C GLY A 109 19.33 7.21 12.25
N TRP A 110 20.22 7.34 11.26
CA TRP A 110 21.52 8.03 11.37
C TRP A 110 21.43 9.49 10.89
N GLY A 111 20.23 9.99 10.58
CA GLY A 111 19.98 11.37 10.18
C GLY A 111 20.35 11.68 8.74
N ARG A 112 20.47 10.67 7.86
CA ARG A 112 20.78 10.84 6.43
C ARG A 112 19.52 10.75 5.59
N ALA A 113 19.51 11.41 4.43
CA ALA A 113 18.35 11.38 3.53
C ALA A 113 18.13 9.97 2.96
N ILE A 114 16.88 9.50 3.00
CA ILE A 114 16.46 8.28 2.31
C ILE A 114 16.34 8.60 0.82
N GLN A 115 16.92 7.73 0.00
CA GLN A 115 16.85 7.83 -1.45
C GLN A 115 15.66 7.02 -1.97
N ALA A 116 14.90 7.59 -2.91
CA ALA A 116 13.80 6.92 -3.58
C ALA A 116 14.07 6.90 -5.09
N SER A 117 13.78 5.77 -5.74
CA SER A 117 13.89 5.62 -7.19
C SER A 117 12.81 4.67 -7.70
N SER A 118 12.36 4.85 -8.94
CA SER A 118 11.41 3.94 -9.58
C SER A 118 11.94 3.48 -10.93
N ALA A 119 11.82 2.17 -11.19
CA ALA A 119 12.20 1.56 -12.45
C ALA A 119 11.36 0.30 -12.68
N GLY A 120 10.85 0.11 -13.91
CA GLY A 120 10.18 -1.13 -14.30
C GLY A 120 9.00 -1.55 -13.41
N GLY A 121 8.23 -0.59 -12.90
CA GLY A 121 7.11 -0.87 -11.99
C GLY A 121 7.51 -1.17 -10.54
N THR A 122 8.80 -1.18 -10.21
CA THR A 122 9.30 -1.30 -8.84
C THR A 122 9.70 0.06 -8.29
N TRP A 123 9.32 0.35 -7.05
CA TRP A 123 9.80 1.49 -6.29
C TRP A 123 10.76 1.05 -5.21
N THR A 124 11.95 1.66 -5.19
CA THR A 124 13.04 1.28 -4.29
C THR A 124 13.35 2.44 -3.36
N LEU A 125 13.31 2.15 -2.06
CA LEU A 125 13.76 3.01 -0.99
C LEU A 125 15.10 2.51 -0.46
N ARG A 126 16.05 3.41 -0.24
CA ARG A 126 17.41 3.09 0.22
C ARG A 126 17.88 4.04 1.32
N SER A 127 18.42 3.47 2.40
CA SER A 127 19.28 4.16 3.37
C SER A 127 20.70 3.63 3.23
N ALA A 128 21.69 4.53 3.36
CA ALA A 128 23.12 4.22 3.25
C ALA A 128 23.71 3.63 4.55
N GLY A 129 22.86 3.08 5.43
CA GLY A 129 23.29 2.40 6.65
C GLY A 129 24.02 3.30 7.65
N SER A 130 24.84 2.68 8.49
CA SER A 130 25.69 3.28 9.52
C SER A 130 26.93 3.98 8.94
N ASN A 131 27.51 3.41 7.88
CA ASN A 131 28.75 3.89 7.26
C ASN A 131 28.52 5.10 6.32
N GLY A 132 27.27 5.33 5.90
CA GLY A 132 26.87 6.44 5.03
C GLY A 132 27.31 6.29 3.57
N SER A 133 27.85 5.13 3.20
CA SER A 133 28.29 4.81 1.84
C SER A 133 27.19 4.02 1.15
N ALA A 134 26.64 4.55 0.07
CA ALA A 134 25.63 3.84 -0.70
C ALA A 134 26.26 2.77 -1.61
N GLY A 135 25.56 1.66 -1.80
CA GLY A 135 25.93 0.61 -2.75
C GLY A 135 26.70 -0.55 -2.14
N ASP A 136 26.73 -0.67 -0.82
CA ASP A 136 27.42 -1.76 -0.13
C ASP A 136 26.48 -2.61 0.75
N ALA A 137 27.06 -3.50 1.55
CA ALA A 137 26.31 -4.45 2.38
C ALA A 137 25.64 -3.82 3.62
N ASP A 138 25.97 -2.57 3.95
CA ASP A 138 25.37 -1.83 5.07
C ASP A 138 24.04 -1.16 4.68
N ASP A 139 23.77 -1.04 3.38
CA ASP A 139 22.54 -0.46 2.87
C ASP A 139 21.29 -1.20 3.36
N LEU A 140 20.28 -0.42 3.74
CA LEU A 140 18.93 -0.91 3.96
C LEU A 140 18.10 -0.58 2.72
N VAL A 141 17.77 -1.61 1.93
CA VAL A 141 17.03 -1.47 0.68
C VAL A 141 15.66 -2.14 0.80
N LEU A 142 14.62 -1.39 0.45
CA LEU A 142 13.25 -1.90 0.38
C LEU A 142 12.70 -1.67 -1.05
N ALA A 143 12.48 -2.76 -1.77
CA ALA A 143 11.88 -2.75 -3.11
C ALA A 143 10.40 -3.13 -3.02
N ILE A 144 9.55 -2.41 -3.74
CA ILE A 144 8.10 -2.51 -3.69
C ILE A 144 7.59 -2.66 -5.13
N ASP A 145 6.98 -3.81 -5.41
CA ASP A 145 6.40 -4.11 -6.72
C ASP A 145 4.97 -3.56 -6.83
N ALA A 146 4.66 -2.93 -7.96
CA ALA A 146 3.34 -2.41 -8.27
C ALA A 146 2.34 -3.49 -8.72
N ALA A 147 2.83 -4.63 -9.22
CA ALA A 147 1.96 -5.64 -9.83
C ALA A 147 0.82 -6.13 -8.91
N PRO A 148 1.04 -6.39 -7.60
CA PRO A 148 -0.05 -6.77 -6.70
C PRO A 148 -1.11 -5.68 -6.55
N ILE A 149 -0.70 -4.41 -6.44
CA ILE A 149 -1.60 -3.26 -6.29
C ILE A 149 -2.42 -3.07 -7.58
N ARG A 150 -1.78 -3.18 -8.75
CA ARG A 150 -2.49 -3.12 -10.04
C ARG A 150 -3.53 -4.23 -10.19
N THR A 151 -3.19 -5.43 -9.71
CA THR A 151 -4.12 -6.58 -9.72
C THR A 151 -5.32 -6.32 -8.84
N GLU A 152 -5.10 -5.82 -7.62
CA GLU A 152 -6.16 -5.40 -6.70
C GLU A 152 -7.09 -4.38 -7.36
N LEU A 153 -6.56 -3.26 -7.87
CA LEU A 153 -7.34 -2.18 -8.48
C LEU A 153 -8.11 -2.63 -9.73
N THR A 154 -7.51 -3.51 -10.53
CA THR A 154 -8.15 -4.03 -11.74
C THR A 154 -9.33 -4.92 -11.39
N ARG A 155 -9.19 -5.79 -10.38
CA ARG A 155 -10.31 -6.61 -9.90
C ARG A 155 -11.44 -5.75 -9.36
N GLU A 156 -11.13 -4.73 -8.57
CA GLU A 156 -12.15 -3.81 -8.04
C GLU A 156 -12.93 -3.13 -9.17
N ARG A 157 -12.24 -2.62 -10.20
CA ARG A 157 -12.88 -2.01 -11.38
C ARG A 157 -13.77 -2.99 -12.13
N MET A 158 -13.26 -4.21 -12.35
CA MET A 158 -14.01 -5.27 -13.01
C MET A 158 -15.24 -5.68 -12.20
N ASP A 159 -15.15 -5.76 -10.87
CA ASP A 159 -16.27 -6.12 -10.00
C ASP A 159 -17.39 -5.09 -10.06
N VAL A 160 -17.05 -3.79 -10.07
CA VAL A 160 -18.03 -2.71 -10.25
C VAL A 160 -18.71 -2.83 -11.62
N LEU A 161 -17.95 -2.98 -12.71
CA LEU A 161 -18.52 -3.12 -14.05
C LEU A 161 -19.39 -4.37 -14.20
N ASN A 162 -18.92 -5.51 -13.73
CA ASN A 162 -19.64 -6.77 -13.79
C ASN A 162 -20.94 -6.71 -12.98
N ARG A 163 -20.94 -6.00 -11.85
CA ARG A 163 -22.16 -5.74 -11.09
C ARG A 163 -23.13 -4.87 -11.87
N SER A 164 -22.68 -3.74 -12.42
CA SER A 164 -23.52 -2.83 -13.22
C SER A 164 -24.12 -3.52 -14.47
N ILE A 165 -23.35 -4.39 -15.14
CA ILE A 165 -23.83 -5.18 -16.28
C ILE A 165 -24.94 -6.16 -15.85
N ARG A 166 -24.76 -6.85 -14.72
CA ARG A 166 -25.79 -7.76 -14.18
C ARG A 166 -27.06 -7.01 -13.81
N GLU A 167 -26.94 -5.90 -13.08
CA GLU A 167 -28.09 -5.08 -12.69
C GLU A 167 -28.86 -4.56 -13.92
N TRP A 168 -28.16 -4.11 -14.96
CA TRP A 168 -28.80 -3.74 -16.22
C TRP A 168 -29.53 -4.92 -16.85
N ASN A 169 -28.86 -6.08 -16.89
CA ASN A 169 -29.38 -7.27 -17.54
C ASN A 169 -30.63 -7.85 -16.84
N ASP A 170 -30.66 -7.77 -15.52
CA ASP A 170 -31.79 -8.21 -14.69
C ASP A 170 -33.00 -7.27 -14.88
N ALA A 171 -32.76 -5.96 -15.00
CA ALA A 171 -33.80 -4.99 -15.31
C ALA A 171 -34.33 -5.08 -16.75
N HIS A 172 -33.51 -5.58 -17.68
CA HIS A 172 -33.81 -5.68 -19.10
C HIS A 172 -33.60 -7.13 -19.58
N PRO A 173 -34.49 -8.07 -19.20
CA PRO A 173 -34.39 -9.43 -19.68
C PRO A 173 -34.43 -9.44 -21.21
N PRO A 174 -33.77 -10.41 -21.86
CA PRO A 174 -33.82 -10.49 -23.31
C PRO A 174 -35.29 -10.65 -23.68
N ALA A 175 -35.74 -9.93 -24.73
CA ALA A 175 -37.08 -10.13 -25.24
C ALA A 175 -37.25 -11.63 -25.43
N SER A 176 -38.15 -12.24 -24.66
CA SER A 176 -38.34 -13.68 -24.66
C SER A 176 -38.78 -14.02 -26.07
N GLY A 177 -37.82 -14.35 -26.95
CA GLY A 177 -38.11 -14.83 -28.28
C GLY A 177 -39.05 -15.97 -28.04
N GLY A 178 -40.30 -15.86 -28.53
CA GLY A 178 -41.46 -16.66 -28.15
C GLY A 178 -41.19 -18.15 -28.25
N GLY A 179 -40.46 -18.66 -27.28
CA GLY A 179 -39.93 -20.00 -27.19
C GLY A 179 -41.08 -20.82 -26.65
N ASN A 180 -41.85 -21.33 -27.61
CA ASN A 180 -42.89 -22.32 -27.46
C ASN A 180 -42.65 -23.17 -26.19
N GLY A 181 -43.44 -22.92 -25.16
CA GLY A 181 -43.30 -23.53 -23.86
C GLY A 181 -43.48 -25.04 -23.96
N ASN A 182 -42.39 -25.77 -24.13
CA ASN A 182 -42.35 -27.17 -23.75
C ASN A 182 -41.55 -27.26 -22.45
N GLY A 183 -42.25 -26.92 -21.36
CA GLY A 183 -41.72 -27.09 -20.02
C GLY A 183 -41.47 -28.57 -19.76
N ASN A 184 -40.21 -28.95 -19.72
CA ASN A 184 -39.79 -30.11 -18.94
C ASN A 184 -38.93 -29.60 -17.80
N GLY A 185 -39.58 -29.36 -16.66
CA GLY A 185 -38.91 -29.00 -15.43
C GLY A 185 -38.01 -30.14 -14.98
N ASN A 186 -36.70 -29.89 -14.99
CA ASN A 186 -35.79 -30.61 -14.11
C ASN A 186 -34.93 -29.59 -13.39
N GLY A 187 -35.31 -29.32 -12.14
CA GLY A 187 -34.55 -28.48 -11.23
C GLY A 187 -33.22 -29.15 -10.89
N ASN A 188 -32.13 -28.50 -11.26
CA ASN A 188 -30.81 -28.70 -10.68
C ASN A 188 -30.06 -27.40 -10.98
N GLY A 189 -29.92 -26.46 -10.05
CA GLY A 189 -29.06 -26.62 -8.88
C GLY A 189 -27.68 -26.06 -9.22
N ASN A 190 -27.47 -24.76 -9.00
CA ASN A 190 -26.16 -24.21 -8.66
C ASN A 190 -26.33 -22.85 -7.98
N ALA A 191 -26.60 -22.93 -6.69
CA ALA A 191 -26.37 -21.83 -5.77
C ALA A 191 -24.87 -21.56 -5.73
N TYR A 192 -24.43 -20.43 -6.29
CA TYR A 192 -23.11 -19.87 -6.02
C TYR A 192 -23.08 -19.41 -4.56
N GLY A 193 -22.85 -20.37 -3.66
CA GLY A 193 -22.53 -20.11 -2.27
C GLY A 193 -21.07 -19.69 -2.16
N HIS A 194 -20.82 -18.38 -2.15
CA HIS A 194 -19.55 -17.80 -1.72
C HIS A 194 -19.74 -17.16 -0.34
N ASP A 195 -20.12 -18.00 0.64
CA ASP A 195 -20.08 -17.65 2.07
C ASP A 195 -18.80 -18.21 2.67
N LYS A 196 -17.88 -17.29 3.01
CA LYS A 196 -16.70 -17.33 3.91
C LYS A 196 -15.83 -16.17 3.41
N ASP A 197 -15.87 -14.96 3.96
CA ASP A 197 -15.58 -14.67 5.35
C ASP A 197 -16.33 -13.44 5.87
N LYS A 198 -17.00 -13.63 7.01
CA LYS A 198 -17.53 -12.56 7.84
C LYS A 198 -16.40 -11.92 8.62
N ALA A 199 -16.07 -10.67 8.30
CA ALA A 199 -15.56 -9.73 9.30
C ALA A 199 -15.96 -8.29 8.94
N GLN A 200 -16.89 -7.78 9.74
CA GLN A 200 -17.06 -6.37 10.11
C GLN A 200 -17.76 -5.43 9.10
N GLY A 201 -19.09 -5.44 9.20
CA GLY A 201 -19.85 -4.25 9.62
C GLY A 201 -19.90 -3.06 8.66
N ASN A 202 -20.94 -3.03 7.82
CA ASN A 202 -21.79 -1.84 7.74
C ASN A 202 -23.19 -2.23 7.27
N ALA A 203 -24.12 -2.20 8.22
CA ALA A 203 -25.54 -2.31 7.97
C ALA A 203 -26.02 -0.97 7.38
N TYR A 204 -26.01 -0.86 6.05
CA TYR A 204 -26.88 0.09 5.36
C TYR A 204 -28.23 -0.59 5.11
N GLY A 205 -29.11 -0.48 6.10
CA GLY A 205 -30.54 -0.66 5.90
C GLY A 205 -31.04 0.50 5.05
N HIS A 206 -31.24 0.25 3.76
CA HIS A 206 -31.97 1.16 2.91
C HIS A 206 -33.36 0.56 2.71
N ASP A 207 -34.27 0.91 3.59
CA ASP A 207 -35.70 0.73 3.38
C ASP A 207 -36.06 1.53 2.12
N LYS A 208 -36.56 0.84 1.09
CA LYS A 208 -37.14 1.44 -0.12
C LYS A 208 -38.58 0.97 -0.24
N ASP A 209 -39.40 1.39 0.71
CA ASP A 209 -40.85 1.35 0.58
C ASP A 209 -41.30 2.60 -0.16
N GLY A 210 -41.48 2.49 -1.48
CA GLY A 210 -41.86 3.62 -2.31
C GLY A 210 -41.93 3.32 -3.80
N ALA A 211 -42.54 2.19 -4.19
CA ALA A 211 -42.83 1.89 -5.59
C ALA A 211 -43.97 2.78 -6.12
N GLY A 212 -43.62 3.99 -6.56
CA GLY A 212 -44.43 4.76 -7.49
C GLY A 212 -44.44 4.06 -8.84
N GLY A 213 -45.63 3.65 -9.30
CA GLY A 213 -45.82 2.96 -10.57
C GLY A 213 -45.34 3.81 -11.75
N ALA A 214 -44.25 3.38 -12.38
CA ALA A 214 -43.83 3.88 -13.69
C ALA A 214 -44.65 3.16 -14.77
N GLY A 215 -45.32 3.94 -15.61
CA GLY A 215 -46.08 3.45 -16.76
C GLY A 215 -45.23 2.54 -17.64
N SER A 216 -45.80 1.39 -17.99
CA SER A 216 -45.23 0.42 -18.92
C SER A 216 -45.19 1.03 -20.32
N ALA A 217 -44.11 1.75 -20.63
CA ALA A 217 -43.77 2.08 -22.00
C ALA A 217 -43.22 0.80 -22.66
N ASN A 218 -44.02 0.20 -23.54
CA ASN A 218 -43.69 -0.97 -24.38
C ASN A 218 -42.56 -0.71 -25.40
N GLY A 219 -41.55 0.07 -25.05
CA GLY A 219 -40.31 0.18 -25.81
C GLY A 219 -39.33 -0.84 -25.28
N SER A 220 -39.04 -1.90 -26.04
CA SER A 220 -37.95 -2.81 -25.73
C SER A 220 -36.68 -1.99 -25.49
N ALA A 221 -36.16 -2.00 -24.26
CA ALA A 221 -34.93 -1.28 -23.96
C ALA A 221 -33.81 -1.74 -24.90
N PRO A 222 -32.95 -0.82 -25.36
CA PRO A 222 -31.85 -1.18 -26.24
C PRO A 222 -30.94 -2.19 -25.55
N ALA A 223 -30.52 -3.23 -26.28
CA ALA A 223 -29.53 -4.19 -25.78
C ALA A 223 -28.19 -3.47 -25.49
N LEU A 224 -27.44 -3.96 -24.49
CA LEU A 224 -26.09 -3.44 -24.25
C LEU A 224 -25.20 -3.72 -25.48
N PRO A 225 -24.45 -2.72 -25.97
CA PRO A 225 -23.44 -2.93 -26.98
C PRO A 225 -22.37 -3.93 -26.53
N SER A 226 -21.85 -4.72 -27.47
CA SER A 226 -20.78 -5.69 -27.20
C SER A 226 -19.38 -5.07 -27.19
N ASP A 227 -19.24 -3.82 -27.63
CA ASP A 227 -18.00 -3.05 -27.49
C ASP A 227 -17.97 -2.27 -26.16
N LEU A 228 -16.78 -2.17 -25.56
CA LEU A 228 -16.62 -1.58 -24.23
C LEU A 228 -17.06 -0.11 -24.18
N ALA A 229 -16.78 0.67 -25.24
CA ALA A 229 -17.11 2.10 -25.27
C ALA A 229 -18.63 2.33 -25.27
N GLY A 230 -19.36 1.62 -26.13
CA GLY A 230 -20.82 1.64 -26.19
C GLY A 230 -21.45 1.13 -24.89
N LEU A 231 -20.92 0.06 -24.33
CA LEU A 231 -21.37 -0.50 -23.04
C LEU A 231 -21.26 0.55 -21.92
N LEU A 232 -20.08 1.18 -21.76
CA LEU A 232 -19.87 2.21 -20.73
C LEU A 232 -20.79 3.42 -20.94
N ALA A 233 -20.98 3.86 -22.19
CA ALA A 233 -21.87 4.96 -22.51
C ALA A 233 -23.32 4.69 -22.08
N VAL A 234 -23.83 3.48 -22.33
CA VAL A 234 -25.18 3.09 -21.91
C VAL A 234 -25.29 3.01 -20.39
N LEU A 235 -24.33 2.36 -19.71
CA LEU A 235 -24.37 2.23 -18.24
C LEU A 235 -24.33 3.59 -17.53
N VAL A 236 -23.53 4.54 -18.03
CA VAL A 236 -23.48 5.91 -17.49
C VAL A 236 -24.77 6.67 -17.80
N ALA A 237 -25.26 6.64 -19.04
CA ALA A 237 -26.48 7.34 -19.43
C ALA A 237 -27.71 6.88 -18.62
N GLN A 238 -27.70 5.63 -18.17
CA GLN A 238 -28.78 5.00 -17.42
C GLN A 238 -28.52 4.97 -15.90
N SER A 239 -27.46 5.64 -15.41
CA SER A 239 -27.09 5.73 -13.98
C SER A 239 -26.74 4.40 -13.29
N TYR A 240 -26.37 3.35 -14.04
CA TYR A 240 -25.83 2.10 -13.47
C TYR A 240 -24.32 2.20 -13.16
N LEU A 241 -23.65 3.20 -13.73
CA LEU A 241 -22.25 3.52 -13.47
C LEU A 241 -22.13 5.04 -13.27
N PRO A 242 -21.41 5.53 -12.23
CA PRO A 242 -21.33 6.98 -11.97
C PRO A 242 -20.53 7.73 -13.03
N SER A 243 -19.52 7.10 -13.63
CA SER A 243 -18.74 7.68 -14.73
C SER A 243 -18.03 6.58 -15.53
N ALA A 244 -17.69 6.84 -16.79
CA ALA A 244 -16.88 5.93 -17.60
C ALA A 244 -15.36 6.07 -17.32
N SER A 245 -14.94 7.15 -16.65
CA SER A 245 -13.54 7.42 -16.36
C SER A 245 -12.99 6.34 -15.41
N GLY A 246 -11.83 5.77 -15.75
CA GLY A 246 -11.19 4.72 -14.97
C GLY A 246 -11.67 3.29 -15.24
N TYR A 247 -12.67 3.10 -16.11
CA TYR A 247 -13.24 1.79 -16.42
C TYR A 247 -12.95 1.29 -17.85
N ALA A 248 -12.36 2.13 -18.71
CA ALA A 248 -12.00 1.74 -20.07
C ALA A 248 -10.73 0.86 -20.14
N THR A 249 -9.83 1.03 -19.16
CA THR A 249 -8.58 0.28 -19.07
C THR A 249 -8.38 -0.25 -17.66
N ASP A 250 -7.62 -1.33 -17.54
CA ASP A 250 -7.14 -1.82 -16.27
C ASP A 250 -6.05 -0.92 -15.65
N ALA A 251 -5.52 -1.32 -14.49
CA ALA A 251 -4.48 -0.57 -13.80
C ALA A 251 -3.08 -0.72 -14.43
N TRP A 252 -2.93 -1.57 -15.46
CA TRP A 252 -1.74 -1.66 -16.29
C TRP A 252 -1.81 -0.76 -17.53
N GLY A 253 -3.02 -0.28 -17.86
CA GLY A 253 -3.29 0.57 -19.02
C GLY A 253 -3.79 -0.20 -20.24
N ASP A 254 -4.03 -1.51 -20.10
CA ASP A 254 -4.58 -2.34 -21.17
C ASP A 254 -6.11 -2.24 -21.17
N ALA A 255 -6.70 -2.34 -22.37
CA ALA A 255 -8.15 -2.29 -22.52
C ALA A 255 -8.81 -3.54 -21.92
N LEU A 256 -9.93 -3.35 -21.21
CA LEU A 256 -10.76 -4.48 -20.75
C LEU A 256 -11.46 -5.12 -21.95
N THR A 257 -11.67 -6.43 -21.89
CA THR A 257 -12.40 -7.18 -22.93
C THR A 257 -13.82 -7.46 -22.46
N VAL A 258 -14.83 -7.15 -23.27
CA VAL A 258 -16.23 -7.49 -22.97
C VAL A 258 -16.44 -8.98 -23.20
N VAL A 259 -16.96 -9.67 -22.18
CA VAL A 259 -17.37 -11.07 -22.26
C VAL A 259 -18.84 -11.11 -22.66
N VAL A 260 -19.16 -11.85 -23.72
CA VAL A 260 -20.51 -11.99 -24.25
C VAL A 260 -20.99 -13.44 -24.19
N ASP A 261 -22.31 -13.64 -24.06
CA ASP A 261 -22.94 -14.95 -24.18
C ASP A 261 -23.06 -15.42 -25.64
N ALA A 262 -23.68 -16.58 -25.85
CA ALA A 262 -23.92 -17.16 -27.18
C ALA A 262 -24.80 -16.29 -28.10
N ASN A 263 -25.56 -15.34 -27.55
CA ASN A 263 -26.41 -14.41 -28.28
C ASN A 263 -25.72 -13.05 -28.50
N GLY A 264 -24.44 -12.92 -28.13
CA GLY A 264 -23.69 -11.68 -28.23
C GLY A 264 -24.04 -10.66 -27.14
N ARG A 265 -24.76 -11.06 -26.10
CA ARG A 265 -25.14 -10.17 -25.00
C ARG A 265 -23.99 -10.06 -23.99
N PRO A 266 -23.57 -8.86 -23.58
CA PRO A 266 -22.57 -8.69 -22.53
C PRO A 266 -22.99 -9.34 -21.22
N THR A 267 -22.14 -10.21 -20.69
CA THR A 267 -22.28 -10.87 -19.37
C THR A 267 -21.26 -10.37 -18.36
N GLY A 268 -20.20 -9.69 -18.82
CA GLY A 268 -19.17 -9.12 -17.96
C GLY A 268 -18.02 -8.52 -18.75
N VAL A 269 -16.93 -8.24 -18.05
CA VAL A 269 -15.63 -7.81 -18.59
C VAL A 269 -14.51 -8.65 -17.99
N SER A 270 -13.40 -8.74 -18.70
CA SER A 270 -12.21 -9.49 -18.31
C SER A 270 -10.92 -8.70 -18.59
N SER A 271 -9.81 -9.08 -17.94
CA SER A 271 -8.48 -8.47 -18.13
C SER A 271 -7.41 -9.56 -18.19
N ILE A 272 -6.50 -9.45 -19.15
CA ILE A 272 -5.36 -10.37 -19.31
C ILE A 272 -4.52 -10.52 -18.03
N HIS A 273 -4.48 -9.51 -17.16
CA HIS A 273 -3.69 -9.53 -15.93
C HIS A 273 -4.43 -10.09 -14.72
N CYS A 274 -5.74 -10.28 -14.79
CA CYS A 274 -6.56 -10.84 -13.71
C CYS A 274 -7.17 -12.21 -14.05
N ASP A 275 -7.24 -12.55 -15.34
CA ASP A 275 -7.80 -13.81 -15.85
C ASP A 275 -6.85 -15.00 -15.73
N ALA A 276 -5.64 -14.78 -15.20
CA ALA A 276 -4.84 -15.85 -14.64
C ALA A 276 -5.50 -16.32 -13.33
N ASN A 277 -6.49 -17.20 -13.47
CA ASN A 277 -6.67 -18.28 -12.52
C ASN A 277 -5.50 -19.25 -12.76
N PRO A 278 -4.41 -19.26 -11.96
CA PRO A 278 -3.53 -20.41 -11.90
C PRO A 278 -4.34 -21.53 -11.22
N VAL A 279 -5.25 -22.14 -11.98
CA VAL A 279 -5.90 -23.43 -11.76
C VAL A 279 -5.95 -23.83 -10.27
N TYR A 280 -7.07 -23.53 -9.61
CA TYR A 280 -7.58 -24.48 -8.63
C TYR A 280 -7.93 -25.79 -9.37
N GLY A 281 -6.95 -26.69 -9.42
CA GLY A 281 -7.07 -28.15 -9.43
C GLY A 281 -6.72 -28.88 -10.73
N PRO A 282 -6.07 -30.06 -10.67
CA PRO A 282 -5.14 -30.61 -9.67
C PRO A 282 -3.65 -30.54 -10.09
#